data_AF-A0A5E7D6J8-F1
#
_entry.id   AF-A0A5E7D6J8-F1
#
_cell.length_a   1.000
_cell.length_b   1.000
_cell.length_c   1.000
_cell.angle_alpha   90.00
_cell.angle_beta   90.00
_cell.angle_gamma   90.00
#
_symmetry.space_group_name_H-M   'P 1'
#
loop_
_entity.id
_entity.type
_entity.pdbx_description
1 polymer ?
#
loop_
_entity_poly.entity_id
_entity_poly.type
_entity_poly.pdbx_seq_one_letter_code
_entity_poly.pdbx_strand_id
1 'polypeptide(L)' 'MWDRIHIADIVGVEFISLDDAPRGYGEFDAGVPKKFVIDPHKLFSAA' A
#
# COMPACT_ATOMS: atom_id res chain seq x y z
N MET A 1 18.98 2.56 -13.23
CA MET A 1 17.81 3.08 -13.99
C MET A 1 16.53 3.10 -13.15
N TRP A 2 16.48 2.35 -12.03
CA TRP A 2 15.28 2.13 -11.22
C TRP A 2 14.90 3.26 -10.24
N ASP A 3 15.85 4.09 -9.78
CA ASP A 3 15.59 5.17 -8.80
C ASP A 3 15.32 6.55 -9.41
N ARG A 4 15.01 6.61 -10.72
CA ARG A 4 14.69 7.90 -11.36
C ARG A 4 13.24 8.33 -11.12
N ILE A 5 12.38 7.39 -10.75
CA ILE A 5 10.94 7.60 -10.58
C ILE A 5 10.49 6.82 -9.34
N HIS A 6 10.00 7.51 -8.33
CA HIS A 6 9.35 6.88 -7.18
C HIS A 6 7.91 6.48 -7.56
N ILE A 7 7.76 5.31 -8.17
CA ILE A 7 6.47 4.81 -8.67
C ILE A 7 5.45 4.68 -7.53
N ALA A 8 5.89 4.27 -6.34
CA ALA A 8 5.03 4.09 -5.17
C ALA A 8 4.29 5.40 -4.80
N ASP A 9 4.99 6.53 -4.84
CA ASP A 9 4.40 7.84 -4.56
C ASP A 9 3.42 8.25 -5.66
N ILE A 10 3.79 8.01 -6.92
CA ILE A 10 2.99 8.40 -8.09
C ILE A 10 1.65 7.68 -8.13
N VAL A 11 1.61 6.40 -7.75
CA VAL A 11 0.39 5.59 -7.78
C VAL A 11 -0.35 5.55 -6.43
N GLY A 12 0.10 6.34 -5.45
CA GLY A 12 -0.54 6.45 -4.14
C GLY A 12 -0.56 5.12 -3.37
N VAL A 13 0.59 4.45 -3.29
CA VAL A 13 0.72 3.20 -2.52
C VAL A 13 0.57 3.47 -1.03
N GLU A 14 -0.28 2.68 -0.38
CA GLU A 14 -0.36 2.58 1.09
C GLU A 14 0.01 1.14 1.48
N PHE A 15 1.08 0.98 2.26
CA PHE A 15 1.44 -0.32 2.80
C PHE A 15 0.57 -0.64 4.01
N ILE A 16 -0.01 -1.83 4.03
CA ILE A 16 -0.84 -2.32 5.14
C ILE A 16 -0.34 -3.68 5.61
N SER A 17 -0.58 -3.98 6.89
CA SER A 17 -0.32 -5.31 7.44
C SER A 17 -1.35 -6.32 6.90
N LEU A 18 -1.08 -7.61 7.12
CA LEU A 18 -2.07 -8.65 6.81
C LEU A 18 -3.36 -8.50 7.63
N ASP A 19 -3.24 -8.07 8.89
CA ASP A 19 -4.38 -7.86 9.79
C ASP A 19 -5.26 -6.67 9.36
N ASP A 20 -4.66 -5.67 8.70
CA ASP A 20 -5.35 -4.49 8.16
C ASP A 20 -6.02 -4.73 6.80
N ALA A 21 -5.84 -5.90 6.19
CA ALA A 21 -6.42 -6.21 4.88
C ALA A 21 -7.95 -5.98 4.82
N PRO A 22 -8.76 -6.41 5.81
CA PRO A 22 -10.21 -6.16 5.80
C PRO A 22 -10.56 -4.66 5.76
N ARG A 23 -9.81 -3.83 6.49
CA ARG A 23 -9.97 -2.36 6.47
C ARG A 23 -9.64 -1.81 5.08
N GLY A 24 -8.51 -2.23 4.51
CA GLY A 24 -8.09 -1.79 3.17
C GLY A 24 -9.13 -2.12 2.09
N TYR A 25 -9.76 -3.30 2.17
CA TYR A 25 -10.87 -3.65 1.27
C TYR A 25 -12.10 -2.76 1.47
N GLY A 26 -12.47 -2.43 2.71
CA GLY A 26 -13.58 -1.52 2.98
C GLY A 26 -13.35 -0.10 2.47
N GLU A 27 -12.16 0.45 2.65
CA GLU A 27 -11.80 1.78 2.12
C GLU A 27 -11.73 1.79 0.59
N PHE A 28 -11.20 0.72 -0.01
CA PHE A 28 -11.16 0.58 -1.46
C PHE A 28 -12.57 0.48 -2.06
N ASP A 29 -13.46 -0.30 -1.44
CA ASP A 29 -14.88 -0.39 -1.84
C ASP A 29 -15.60 0.96 -1.71
N ALA A 30 -15.26 1.75 -0.68
CA ALA A 30 -15.77 3.11 -0.50
C ALA A 30 -15.23 4.13 -1.54
N GLY A 31 -14.34 3.70 -2.46
CA GLY A 31 -13.84 4.53 -3.56
C GLY A 31 -12.65 5.41 -3.21
N VAL A 32 -11.93 5.11 -2.13
CA VAL A 32 -10.70 5.85 -1.78
C VAL A 32 -9.64 5.64 -2.88
N PRO A 33 -9.01 6.71 -3.41
CA PRO A 33 -8.03 6.63 -4.50
C PRO A 33 -6.64 6.22 -3.99
N LYS A 34 -6.55 5.06 -3.33
CA LYS A 34 -5.31 4.52 -2.77
C LYS A 34 -5.04 3.12 -3.29
N LYS A 35 -3.77 2.80 -3.49
CA LYS A 35 -3.31 1.46 -3.82
C LYS A 35 -2.81 0.77 -2.56
N PHE A 36 -3.68 -0.01 -1.91
CA PHE A 36 -3.28 -0.83 -0.77
C PHE A 36 -2.37 -1.98 -1.22
N VAL A 37 -1.19 -2.09 -0.61
CA VAL A 37 -0.23 -3.18 -0.81
C VAL A 37 0.00 -3.86 0.53
N ILE A 38 -0.29 -5.16 0.58
CA ILE A 38 -0.15 -5.95 1.82
C ILE A 38 1.31 -6.37 1.96
N ASP A 39 1.94 -6.01 3.07
CA ASP A 39 3.28 -6.43 3.46
C ASP A 39 3.20 -7.41 4.65
N PRO A 40 2.99 -8.71 4.40
CA PRO A 40 2.77 -9.69 5.46
C PRO A 40 4.03 -9.98 6.29
N HIS A 41 5.21 -9.56 5.82
CA HIS A 41 6.50 -9.86 6.43
C HIS A 41 7.27 -8.62 6.87
N LYS A 42 6.68 -7.42 6.74
CA LYS A 42 7.30 -6.13 7.11
C LYS A 42 8.63 -5.88 6.39
N LEU A 43 8.73 -6.31 5.13
CA LEU A 43 9.94 -6.15 4.30
C LEU A 43 10.13 -4.71 3.82
N PHE A 44 9.03 -3.98 3.65
CA PHE A 44 9.00 -2.63 3.08
C PHE A 44 8.50 -1.61 4.10
N SER A 45 7.65 -2.06 5.03
CA SER A 45 7.27 -1.31 6.22
C SER A 45 8.15 -1.73 7.39
N ALA A 46 9.46 -1.46 7.30
CA ALA A 46 10.37 -1.54 8.43
C ALA A 46 10.22 -0.26 9.29
N ALA A 47 10.21 -0.44 10.61
CA ALA A 47 9.93 0.57 11.64
C ALA A 47 10.68 1.91 11.50
#